data_AF-T1I253-F1
#
_entry.id   AF-T1I253-F1
#
_cell.length_a   1.000
_cell.length_b   1.000
_cell.length_c   1.000
_cell.angle_alpha   90.00
_cell.angle_beta   90.00
_cell.angle_gamma   90.00
#
_symmetry.space_group_name_H-M   'P 1'
#
loop_
_entity.id
_entity.type
_entity.pdbx_description
1 polymer ?
#
loop_
_entity_poly.entity_id
_entity_poly.type
_entity_poly.pdbx_seq_one_letter_code
_entity_poly.pdbx_strand_id
1 'polypeptide(L)'
;MGEIENDTSDEDTSLSTNSTEAKLDETHDRFGKRKTKIIKNIELEIVLNRLEKNLVDNVQNRNISSDSNLPESNEDSQKDSASSDGVDCDEVDEIDDSDDCIFAEVGNEKVKIPLNLNQPEFTSEKSKAEWYKYVTVHANSLKNRIEGGEELDPIDEMDGWTMMKEMEHQTNYDLLGQESEICNILLMEGHLLDIDLHLRRSLNTMDPDFDACFLLFDHLINLPIMAIMLKKHPHIVAYIDELRCYVSSIYPELTSDELKQRIDKSEIVRLKSEMAMAKFSEIFHVNRAYFMEKFIREVEKLRIRTCTLSEEEFYFLSEDPE
;
A
#
# COMPACT_ATOMS: atom_id res chain seq x y z
N MET A 1 18.53 75.20 -20.97
CA MET A 1 18.65 73.98 -21.80
C MET A 1 18.30 72.81 -20.91
N GLY A 2 17.14 72.18 -21.04
CA GLY A 2 15.99 72.53 -21.87
C GLY A 2 14.84 71.59 -21.53
N GLU A 3 13.61 72.08 -21.51
CA GLU A 3 12.40 71.26 -21.36
C GLU A 3 12.10 70.53 -22.68
N ILE A 4 11.35 69.42 -22.59
CA ILE A 4 10.25 69.06 -23.50
C ILE A 4 9.52 67.85 -22.91
N GLU A 5 8.19 67.84 -23.06
CA GLU A 5 7.26 66.84 -22.54
C GLU A 5 6.90 65.79 -23.61
N ASN A 6 5.67 65.26 -23.56
CA ASN A 6 5.09 64.15 -24.34
C ASN A 6 5.43 62.78 -23.71
N ASP A 7 4.51 62.06 -23.06
CA ASP A 7 3.04 62.16 -23.02
C ASP A 7 2.34 61.95 -24.37
N THR A 8 1.59 60.86 -24.46
CA THR A 8 0.50 60.62 -25.43
C THR A 8 -0.27 59.38 -24.96
N SER A 9 -1.59 59.50 -24.96
CA SER A 9 -2.55 58.62 -24.30
C SER A 9 -3.35 57.78 -25.32
N ASP A 10 -4.39 57.10 -24.81
CA ASP A 10 -5.61 56.71 -25.55
C ASP A 10 -5.50 55.54 -26.56
N GLU A 11 -6.53 54.70 -26.76
CA GLU A 11 -7.67 54.35 -25.89
C GLU A 11 -8.21 52.95 -26.26
N ASP A 12 -9.21 52.51 -25.51
CA ASP A 12 -10.08 51.34 -25.72
C ASP A 12 -10.25 50.79 -27.15
N THR A 13 -10.29 49.47 -27.26
CA THR A 13 -11.55 48.83 -27.70
C THR A 13 -11.77 47.49 -27.02
N SER A 14 -12.92 47.32 -26.39
CA SER A 14 -13.40 46.02 -25.91
C SER A 14 -14.22 45.32 -26.99
N LEU A 15 -14.17 43.98 -27.04
CA LEU A 15 -15.23 43.18 -27.66
C LEU A 15 -15.29 41.79 -27.03
N SER A 16 -16.50 41.38 -26.65
CA SER A 16 -16.79 40.07 -26.05
C SER A 16 -17.30 39.11 -27.11
N THR A 17 -16.82 37.86 -27.08
CA THR A 17 -17.40 36.73 -27.81
C THR A 17 -17.44 35.48 -26.93
N ASN A 18 -18.62 35.13 -26.42
CA ASN A 18 -18.86 33.84 -25.78
C ASN A 18 -19.16 32.75 -26.82
N SER A 19 -18.37 31.68 -26.82
CA SER A 19 -18.71 30.32 -27.32
C SER A 19 -17.56 29.40 -26.88
N THR A 20 -17.74 28.50 -25.91
CA THR A 20 -18.33 27.14 -26.02
C THR A 20 -17.52 26.18 -26.89
N GLU A 21 -17.23 25.01 -26.30
CA GLU A 21 -16.45 23.88 -26.85
C GLU A 21 -14.92 24.12 -26.89
N ALA A 22 -14.05 23.14 -26.59
CA ALA A 22 -14.28 21.70 -26.35
C ALA A 22 -13.61 21.17 -25.05
N LYS A 23 -14.19 20.12 -24.45
CA LYS A 23 -13.58 19.32 -23.37
C LYS A 23 -12.68 18.22 -23.95
N LEU A 24 -11.45 18.55 -24.35
CA LEU A 24 -10.35 17.62 -24.67
C LEU A 24 -9.03 18.33 -24.33
N ASP A 25 -8.00 17.75 -23.72
CA ASP A 25 -7.76 16.37 -23.26
C ASP A 25 -6.95 16.40 -21.95
N GLU A 26 -7.47 15.76 -20.88
CA GLU A 26 -6.83 15.72 -19.55
C GLU A 26 -6.36 14.30 -19.17
N THR A 27 -6.25 13.39 -20.15
CA THR A 27 -5.97 11.97 -19.91
C THR A 27 -4.51 11.56 -20.12
N HIS A 28 -3.75 12.29 -20.93
CA HIS A 28 -2.43 11.86 -21.40
C HIS A 28 -1.29 11.91 -20.36
N ASP A 29 -1.37 12.74 -19.31
CA ASP A 29 -0.31 12.88 -18.31
C ASP A 29 -0.18 11.68 -17.34
N ARG A 30 -1.26 10.90 -17.15
CA ARG A 30 -1.22 9.73 -16.23
C ARG A 30 -0.27 8.63 -16.71
N PHE A 31 -0.02 8.52 -18.02
CA PHE A 31 0.93 7.55 -18.57
C PHE A 31 2.39 7.98 -18.40
N GLY A 32 2.70 9.27 -18.43
CA GLY A 32 4.04 9.79 -18.14
C GLY A 32 4.47 9.46 -16.70
N LYS A 33 3.60 9.78 -15.74
CA LYS A 33 3.81 9.51 -14.30
C LYS A 33 3.88 8.01 -13.97
N ARG A 34 3.16 7.15 -14.70
CA ARG A 34 3.30 5.68 -14.57
C ARG A 34 4.62 5.18 -15.17
N LYS A 35 5.04 5.66 -16.34
CA LYS A 35 6.35 5.30 -16.92
C LYS A 35 7.52 5.68 -16.02
N THR A 36 7.55 6.88 -15.44
CA THR A 36 8.63 7.28 -14.54
C THR A 36 8.65 6.48 -13.23
N LYS A 37 7.50 6.07 -12.69
CA LYS A 37 7.45 5.17 -11.52
C LYS A 37 7.95 3.75 -11.87
N ILE A 38 7.61 3.23 -13.04
CA ILE A 38 8.04 1.89 -13.50
C ILE A 38 9.54 1.87 -13.84
N ILE A 39 10.05 2.87 -14.57
CA ILE A 39 11.48 2.95 -14.94
C ILE A 39 12.35 3.02 -13.68
N LYS A 40 11.98 3.88 -12.71
CA LYS A 40 12.65 3.94 -11.40
C LYS A 40 12.64 2.60 -10.64
N ASN A 41 11.60 1.78 -10.80
CA ASN A 41 11.53 0.47 -10.16
C ASN A 41 12.48 -0.53 -10.83
N ILE A 42 12.58 -0.51 -12.16
CA ILE A 42 13.52 -1.35 -12.92
C ILE A 42 14.97 -0.94 -12.65
N GLU A 43 15.26 0.36 -12.49
CA GLU A 43 16.59 0.87 -12.12
C GLU A 43 16.98 0.40 -10.70
N LEU A 44 16.05 0.42 -9.73
CA LEU A 44 16.23 -0.23 -8.43
C LEU A 44 16.53 -1.72 -8.58
N GLU A 45 15.66 -2.44 -9.29
CA GLU A 45 15.72 -3.89 -9.43
C GLU A 45 17.05 -4.34 -10.05
N ILE A 46 17.59 -3.59 -11.02
CA ILE A 46 18.93 -3.81 -11.60
C ILE A 46 20.04 -3.55 -10.57
N VAL A 47 19.95 -2.51 -9.75
CA VAL A 47 20.96 -2.19 -8.70
C VAL A 47 20.93 -3.22 -7.58
N LEU A 48 19.74 -3.62 -7.12
CA LEU A 48 19.54 -4.66 -6.11
C LEU A 48 20.10 -6.00 -6.61
N ASN A 49 19.67 -6.48 -7.79
CA ASN A 49 20.20 -7.71 -8.41
C ASN A 49 21.73 -7.66 -8.61
N ARG A 50 22.31 -6.50 -8.97
CA ARG A 50 23.77 -6.33 -9.09
C ARG A 50 24.48 -6.50 -7.74
N LEU A 51 23.92 -5.92 -6.68
CA LEU A 51 24.50 -5.98 -5.33
C LEU A 51 24.26 -7.34 -4.65
N GLU A 52 23.14 -8.00 -4.93
CA GLU A 52 22.88 -9.40 -4.54
C GLU A 52 23.80 -10.37 -5.26
N LYS A 53 24.02 -10.20 -6.58
CA LYS A 53 24.98 -11.04 -7.31
C LYS A 53 26.39 -10.90 -6.72
N ASN A 54 26.82 -9.66 -6.43
CA ASN A 54 28.08 -9.42 -5.73
C ASN A 54 28.12 -10.09 -4.34
N LEU A 55 26.99 -10.23 -3.65
CA LEU A 55 26.90 -10.99 -2.38
C LEU A 55 27.05 -12.49 -2.62
N VAL A 56 26.33 -13.06 -3.60
CA VAL A 56 26.42 -14.49 -3.97
C VAL A 56 27.85 -14.86 -4.37
N ASP A 57 28.49 -14.07 -5.22
CA ASP A 57 29.89 -14.27 -5.63
C ASP A 57 30.85 -14.21 -4.41
N ASN A 58 30.57 -13.38 -3.39
CA ASN A 58 31.36 -13.32 -2.14
C ASN A 58 31.04 -14.46 -1.15
N VAL A 59 29.82 -15.02 -1.17
CA VAL A 59 29.38 -16.10 -0.28
C VAL A 59 29.77 -17.48 -0.82
N GLN A 60 29.70 -17.71 -2.13
CA GLN A 60 30.20 -18.96 -2.73
C GLN A 60 31.71 -19.12 -2.55
N ASN A 61 32.47 -18.01 -2.52
CA ASN A 61 33.90 -18.02 -2.16
C ASN A 61 34.18 -18.28 -0.66
N ARG A 62 33.15 -18.42 0.19
CA ARG A 62 33.28 -18.75 1.63
C ARG A 62 32.65 -20.09 2.00
N ASN A 63 31.58 -20.51 1.32
CA ASN A 63 30.76 -21.66 1.69
C ASN A 63 31.15 -22.99 1.00
N ILE A 64 32.39 -23.17 0.56
CA ILE A 64 32.94 -24.49 0.14
C ILE A 64 33.37 -25.30 1.38
N SER A 65 32.61 -25.21 2.47
CA SER A 65 32.82 -25.89 3.76
C SER A 65 31.57 -25.81 4.64
N SER A 66 31.27 -26.90 5.35
CA SER A 66 30.07 -27.11 6.17
C SER A 66 28.79 -27.31 5.35
N ASP A 67 28.44 -28.58 5.13
CA ASP A 67 27.31 -29.00 4.30
C ASP A 67 26.23 -29.70 5.17
N SER A 68 24.96 -29.56 4.77
CA SER A 68 23.82 -30.45 5.08
C SER A 68 23.40 -30.70 6.55
N ASN A 69 22.16 -30.31 6.91
CA ASN A 69 21.00 -31.24 7.00
C ASN A 69 19.82 -30.70 7.85
N LEU A 70 18.61 -30.80 7.32
CA LEU A 70 17.32 -30.78 8.02
C LEU A 70 16.54 -32.04 7.59
N PRO A 71 15.68 -32.61 8.46
CA PRO A 71 14.60 -33.49 8.04
C PRO A 71 13.21 -33.00 8.50
N GLU A 72 12.22 -33.16 7.62
CA GLU A 72 10.79 -32.91 7.89
C GLU A 72 10.07 -34.17 8.43
N SER A 73 8.97 -33.97 9.15
CA SER A 73 7.84 -34.91 9.27
C SER A 73 6.65 -34.17 9.89
N ASN A 74 5.59 -33.86 9.15
CA ASN A 74 4.44 -34.72 8.79
C ASN A 74 3.44 -34.93 9.94
N GLU A 75 2.25 -34.32 9.81
CA GLU A 75 1.00 -34.70 10.49
C GLU A 75 -0.05 -35.11 9.44
N ASP A 76 -1.03 -35.95 9.81
CA ASP A 76 -2.04 -36.48 8.87
C ASP A 76 -3.37 -36.83 9.57
N SER A 77 -4.48 -36.43 8.92
CA SER A 77 -5.82 -37.06 8.93
C SER A 77 -6.80 -37.00 10.13
N GLN A 78 -8.04 -36.60 9.78
CA GLN A 78 -9.36 -37.25 10.13
C GLN A 78 -10.03 -36.98 11.51
N LYS A 79 -11.38 -36.93 11.67
CA LYS A 79 -12.55 -36.81 10.75
C LYS A 79 -13.90 -36.56 11.53
N ASP A 80 -14.95 -36.17 10.79
CA ASP A 80 -16.40 -36.46 10.96
C ASP A 80 -17.34 -35.88 12.08
N SER A 81 -18.39 -35.18 11.61
CA SER A 81 -19.85 -35.34 11.91
C SER A 81 -20.62 -34.62 13.07
N ALA A 82 -21.40 -33.58 12.69
CA ALA A 82 -22.87 -33.40 12.77
C ALA A 82 -23.70 -33.33 14.10
N SER A 83 -24.59 -32.31 14.22
CA SER A 83 -26.09 -32.42 14.19
C SER A 83 -26.87 -31.38 15.05
N SER A 84 -27.93 -30.76 14.46
CA SER A 84 -29.13 -30.06 15.03
C SER A 84 -28.95 -28.94 16.09
N ASP A 85 -29.83 -27.97 16.41
CA ASP A 85 -31.22 -27.49 16.06
C ASP A 85 -31.18 -25.91 16.05
N GLY A 86 -32.18 -25.04 15.84
CA GLY A 86 -33.64 -25.04 15.52
C GLY A 86 -34.31 -23.70 15.96
N VAL A 87 -35.59 -23.44 15.58
CA VAL A 87 -36.49 -22.29 15.99
C VAL A 87 -36.25 -20.94 15.26
N ASP A 88 -37.13 -20.36 14.40
CA ASP A 88 -38.49 -19.71 14.49
C ASP A 88 -38.47 -18.25 15.07
N CYS A 89 -39.18 -17.18 14.59
CA CYS A 89 -40.04 -16.89 13.40
C CYS A 89 -40.40 -15.35 13.27
N ASP A 90 -40.71 -14.91 12.03
CA ASP A 90 -41.60 -13.85 11.43
C ASP A 90 -41.82 -12.39 11.96
N GLU A 91 -41.85 -11.38 11.04
CA GLU A 91 -42.97 -10.42 10.72
C GLU A 91 -42.58 -9.17 9.84
N VAL A 92 -42.78 -9.27 8.50
CA VAL A 92 -43.32 -8.34 7.45
C VAL A 92 -43.10 -6.80 7.43
N ASP A 93 -42.81 -6.24 6.23
CA ASP A 93 -43.78 -5.39 5.46
C ASP A 93 -43.40 -4.99 3.98
N GLU A 94 -44.43 -4.70 3.18
CA GLU A 94 -44.60 -4.52 1.71
C GLU A 94 -43.55 -3.87 0.72
N ILE A 95 -43.29 -4.63 -0.36
CA ILE A 95 -42.95 -4.37 -1.80
C ILE A 95 -43.03 -2.93 -2.40
N ASP A 96 -42.09 -2.60 -3.32
CA ASP A 96 -42.32 -1.75 -4.52
C ASP A 96 -41.87 -2.48 -5.82
N ASP A 97 -42.34 -2.06 -7.00
CA ASP A 97 -42.28 -2.84 -8.26
C ASP A 97 -41.18 -2.38 -9.24
N SER A 98 -40.00 -3.02 -9.15
CA SER A 98 -38.92 -2.96 -10.16
C SER A 98 -38.51 -4.33 -10.71
N ASP A 99 -38.54 -5.38 -9.88
CA ASP A 99 -37.39 -6.29 -9.86
C ASP A 99 -37.54 -7.68 -10.47
N ASP A 100 -36.38 -8.23 -10.84
CA ASP A 100 -36.19 -9.63 -11.16
C ASP A 100 -36.78 -10.50 -10.05
N CYS A 101 -37.73 -11.36 -10.40
CA CYS A 101 -38.44 -12.22 -9.47
C CYS A 101 -38.77 -13.56 -10.11
N ILE A 102 -38.83 -14.61 -9.28
CA ILE A 102 -39.30 -15.94 -9.68
C ILE A 102 -40.65 -16.24 -9.03
N PHE A 103 -41.37 -17.23 -9.56
CA PHE A 103 -42.68 -17.62 -9.06
C PHE A 103 -42.70 -19.06 -8.56
N ALA A 104 -43.30 -19.27 -7.38
CA ALA A 104 -43.69 -20.58 -6.86
C ALA A 104 -45.18 -20.83 -7.15
N GLU A 105 -45.57 -22.05 -7.52
CA GLU A 105 -46.94 -22.45 -7.81
C GLU A 105 -47.53 -23.29 -6.67
N VAL A 106 -48.38 -22.68 -5.84
CA VAL A 106 -49.05 -23.35 -4.70
C VAL A 106 -50.48 -23.67 -5.12
N GLY A 107 -50.70 -24.89 -5.58
CA GLY A 107 -52.00 -25.36 -6.09
C GLY A 107 -52.42 -24.64 -7.37
N ASN A 108 -53.18 -23.55 -7.24
CA ASN A 108 -53.61 -22.68 -8.34
C ASN A 108 -53.06 -21.24 -8.24
N GLU A 109 -52.39 -20.90 -7.14
CA GLU A 109 -51.93 -19.53 -6.85
C GLU A 109 -50.42 -19.39 -7.10
N LYS A 110 -49.98 -18.16 -7.38
CA LYS A 110 -48.58 -17.86 -7.73
C LYS A 110 -47.99 -16.88 -6.75
N VAL A 111 -46.94 -17.30 -6.07
CA VAL A 111 -46.24 -16.55 -5.04
C VAL A 111 -44.99 -15.91 -5.65
N LYS A 112 -44.80 -14.59 -5.49
CA LYS A 112 -43.68 -13.79 -6.02
C LYS A 112 -42.48 -13.89 -5.06
N ILE A 113 -41.30 -14.24 -5.57
CA ILE A 113 -40.04 -14.28 -4.80
C ILE A 113 -39.06 -13.28 -5.44
N PRO A 114 -38.68 -12.18 -4.77
CA PRO A 114 -37.79 -11.15 -5.31
C PRO A 114 -36.32 -11.59 -5.33
N LEU A 115 -35.53 -11.08 -6.28
CA LEU A 115 -34.08 -11.37 -6.44
C LEU A 115 -33.15 -10.16 -6.26
N ASN A 116 -33.69 -8.94 -6.08
CA ASN A 116 -32.89 -7.70 -5.98
C ASN A 116 -32.91 -7.06 -4.57
N LEU A 117 -33.50 -7.72 -3.56
CA LEU A 117 -33.45 -7.24 -2.18
C LEU A 117 -32.00 -7.12 -1.70
N ASN A 118 -31.72 -6.04 -0.95
CA ASN A 118 -30.43 -5.70 -0.34
C ASN A 118 -29.22 -5.97 -1.27
N GLN A 119 -29.31 -5.50 -2.53
CA GLN A 119 -28.25 -5.66 -3.52
C GLN A 119 -27.09 -4.65 -3.26
N PRO A 120 -25.86 -5.12 -2.98
CA PRO A 120 -24.71 -4.24 -2.75
C PRO A 120 -24.28 -3.44 -4.00
N GLU A 121 -23.60 -2.30 -3.79
CA GLU A 121 -22.96 -1.56 -4.87
C GLU A 121 -21.70 -2.30 -5.40
N PHE A 122 -21.82 -2.92 -6.59
CA PHE A 122 -20.72 -3.66 -7.21
C PHE A 122 -19.82 -2.81 -8.10
N THR A 123 -18.53 -2.73 -7.76
CA THR A 123 -17.47 -2.15 -8.61
C THR A 123 -17.03 -3.06 -9.77
N SER A 124 -17.47 -4.33 -9.76
CA SER A 124 -17.03 -5.37 -10.69
C SER A 124 -18.20 -6.24 -11.16
N GLU A 125 -18.36 -6.37 -12.47
CA GLU A 125 -19.38 -7.21 -13.11
C GLU A 125 -19.24 -8.69 -12.70
N LYS A 126 -18.02 -9.15 -12.36
CA LYS A 126 -17.79 -10.50 -11.86
C LYS A 126 -18.44 -10.70 -10.48
N SER A 127 -18.25 -9.76 -9.56
CA SER A 127 -18.83 -9.82 -8.21
C SER A 127 -20.35 -9.73 -8.27
N LYS A 128 -20.89 -8.85 -9.14
CA LYS A 128 -22.32 -8.75 -9.44
C LYS A 128 -22.92 -10.06 -9.95
N ALA A 129 -22.25 -10.73 -10.90
CA ALA A 129 -22.67 -12.03 -11.41
C ALA A 129 -22.59 -13.16 -10.36
N GLU A 130 -21.62 -13.09 -9.44
CA GLU A 130 -21.50 -14.03 -8.32
C GLU A 130 -22.61 -13.81 -7.28
N TRP A 131 -22.97 -12.55 -6.95
CA TRP A 131 -24.14 -12.22 -6.13
C TRP A 131 -25.44 -12.76 -6.73
N TYR A 132 -25.74 -12.46 -8.00
CA TYR A 132 -26.94 -12.98 -8.67
C TYR A 132 -27.01 -14.50 -8.65
N LYS A 133 -25.88 -15.19 -8.78
CA LYS A 133 -25.82 -16.65 -8.67
C LYS A 133 -26.18 -17.13 -7.27
N TYR A 134 -25.69 -16.49 -6.21
CA TYR A 134 -26.04 -16.84 -4.83
C TYR A 134 -27.52 -16.60 -4.55
N VAL A 135 -28.05 -15.41 -4.88
CA VAL A 135 -29.47 -15.08 -4.69
C VAL A 135 -30.39 -16.01 -5.48
N THR A 136 -30.06 -16.28 -6.75
CA THR A 136 -30.84 -17.21 -7.60
C THR A 136 -30.86 -18.63 -7.01
N VAL A 137 -29.76 -19.12 -6.44
CA VAL A 137 -29.72 -20.44 -5.80
C VAL A 137 -30.58 -20.47 -4.53
N HIS A 138 -30.51 -19.43 -3.70
CA HIS A 138 -31.33 -19.36 -2.48
C HIS A 138 -32.83 -19.25 -2.81
N ALA A 139 -33.21 -18.33 -3.70
CA ALA A 139 -34.59 -18.16 -4.14
C ALA A 139 -35.18 -19.44 -4.77
N ASN A 140 -34.41 -20.19 -5.56
CA ASN A 140 -34.86 -21.50 -6.07
C ASN A 140 -35.03 -22.54 -4.95
N SER A 141 -34.24 -22.47 -3.87
CA SER A 141 -34.44 -23.31 -2.69
C SER A 141 -35.73 -22.94 -1.94
N LEU A 142 -36.00 -21.65 -1.80
CA LEU A 142 -37.23 -21.11 -1.18
C LEU A 142 -38.48 -21.45 -2.01
N LYS A 143 -38.40 -21.33 -3.34
CA LYS A 143 -39.42 -21.83 -4.28
C LYS A 143 -39.74 -23.31 -4.03
N ASN A 144 -38.73 -24.17 -3.92
CA ASN A 144 -38.93 -25.60 -3.69
C ASN A 144 -39.55 -25.91 -2.31
N ARG A 145 -39.32 -25.08 -1.29
CA ARG A 145 -39.98 -25.16 0.04
C ARG A 145 -41.46 -24.82 -0.07
N ILE A 146 -41.76 -23.66 -0.66
CA ILE A 146 -43.13 -23.16 -0.88
C ILE A 146 -43.95 -24.14 -1.75
N GLU A 147 -43.38 -24.64 -2.86
CA GLU A 147 -44.02 -25.67 -3.71
C GLU A 147 -44.11 -27.05 -3.04
N GLY A 148 -43.32 -27.29 -1.98
CA GLY A 148 -43.44 -28.43 -1.08
C GLY A 148 -44.56 -28.32 -0.05
N GLY A 149 -45.19 -27.15 0.08
CA GLY A 149 -46.25 -26.86 1.07
C GLY A 149 -45.73 -26.29 2.40
N GLU A 150 -44.53 -25.71 2.42
CA GLU A 150 -44.05 -24.90 3.56
C GLU A 150 -44.67 -23.49 3.49
N GLU A 151 -45.35 -23.07 4.55
CA GLU A 151 -46.02 -21.76 4.65
C GLU A 151 -44.99 -20.74 5.18
N LEU A 152 -44.50 -19.87 4.29
CA LEU A 152 -43.42 -18.90 4.51
C LEU A 152 -43.74 -17.61 3.76
N ASP A 153 -43.38 -16.45 4.31
CA ASP A 153 -43.33 -15.22 3.52
C ASP A 153 -42.03 -15.18 2.67
N PRO A 154 -42.12 -15.09 1.32
CA PRO A 154 -40.93 -15.08 0.48
C PRO A 154 -40.24 -13.71 0.40
N ILE A 155 -40.84 -12.65 0.94
CA ILE A 155 -40.22 -11.33 1.06
C ILE A 155 -39.31 -11.37 2.29
N ASP A 156 -39.84 -11.73 3.46
CA ASP A 156 -39.09 -11.78 4.73
C ASP A 156 -37.89 -12.73 4.67
N GLU A 157 -38.09 -13.96 4.15
CA GLU A 157 -37.01 -14.94 3.97
C GLU A 157 -35.92 -14.42 3.02
N MET A 158 -36.28 -13.75 1.92
CA MET A 158 -35.31 -13.17 0.99
C MET A 158 -34.65 -11.92 1.55
N ASP A 159 -35.36 -11.06 2.29
CA ASP A 159 -34.83 -9.83 2.89
C ASP A 159 -33.80 -10.16 3.97
N GLY A 160 -34.19 -10.94 4.97
CA GLY A 160 -33.31 -11.34 6.06
C GLY A 160 -32.05 -12.09 5.57
N TRP A 161 -32.20 -12.95 4.55
CA TRP A 161 -31.06 -13.64 3.96
C TRP A 161 -30.16 -12.73 3.12
N THR A 162 -30.73 -11.83 2.32
CA THR A 162 -29.93 -10.88 1.51
C THR A 162 -29.23 -9.84 2.37
N MET A 163 -29.89 -9.27 3.39
CA MET A 163 -29.26 -8.34 4.34
C MET A 163 -28.12 -9.02 5.13
N MET A 164 -28.29 -10.29 5.54
CA MET A 164 -27.20 -11.06 6.15
C MET A 164 -26.03 -11.25 5.17
N LYS A 165 -26.30 -11.54 3.89
CA LYS A 165 -25.26 -11.73 2.87
C LYS A 165 -24.59 -10.42 2.42
N GLU A 166 -25.28 -9.29 2.46
CA GLU A 166 -24.69 -7.97 2.26
C GLU A 166 -23.70 -7.64 3.37
N MET A 167 -24.09 -7.83 4.64
CA MET A 167 -23.17 -7.62 5.78
C MET A 167 -21.94 -8.54 5.72
N GLU A 168 -22.10 -9.80 5.32
CA GLU A 168 -20.99 -10.73 5.07
C GLU A 168 -20.09 -10.26 3.91
N HIS A 169 -20.67 -9.81 2.80
CA HIS A 169 -19.92 -9.29 1.64
C HIS A 169 -19.13 -8.02 2.00
N GLN A 170 -19.75 -7.08 2.71
CA GLN A 170 -19.11 -5.85 3.16
C GLN A 170 -17.95 -6.15 4.13
N THR A 171 -18.20 -6.97 5.16
CA THR A 171 -17.17 -7.35 6.15
C THR A 171 -15.97 -8.02 5.47
N ASN A 172 -16.20 -8.93 4.51
CA ASN A 172 -15.12 -9.57 3.76
C ASN A 172 -14.35 -8.59 2.86
N TYR A 173 -15.03 -7.60 2.29
CA TYR A 173 -14.38 -6.57 1.46
C TYR A 173 -13.51 -5.63 2.30
N ASP A 174 -13.98 -5.22 3.48
CA ASP A 174 -13.22 -4.38 4.42
C ASP A 174 -12.01 -5.14 4.99
N LEU A 175 -12.15 -6.43 5.30
CA LEU A 175 -11.03 -7.30 5.69
C LEU A 175 -9.98 -7.44 4.58
N LEU A 176 -10.40 -7.65 3.32
CA LEU A 176 -9.47 -7.67 2.17
C LEU A 176 -8.79 -6.30 1.95
N GLY A 177 -9.50 -5.19 2.23
CA GLY A 177 -8.95 -3.84 2.21
C GLY A 177 -7.85 -3.67 3.26
N GLN A 178 -8.11 -4.10 4.49
CA GLN A 178 -7.17 -4.04 5.61
C GLN A 178 -5.94 -4.94 5.40
N GLU A 179 -6.13 -6.18 4.93
CA GLU A 179 -5.03 -7.09 4.57
C GLU A 179 -4.16 -6.49 3.46
N SER A 180 -4.78 -5.93 2.40
CA SER A 180 -4.09 -5.22 1.33
C SER A 180 -3.27 -4.02 1.85
N GLU A 181 -3.82 -3.22 2.75
CA GLU A 181 -3.11 -2.07 3.32
C GLU A 181 -1.92 -2.50 4.19
N ILE A 182 -2.09 -3.52 5.06
CA ILE A 182 -1.00 -4.10 5.86
C ILE A 182 0.09 -4.69 4.95
N CYS A 183 -0.26 -5.42 3.90
CA CYS A 183 0.70 -5.92 2.91
C CYS A 183 1.47 -4.78 2.22
N ASN A 184 0.81 -3.68 1.85
CA ASN A 184 1.50 -2.51 1.28
C ASN A 184 2.46 -1.89 2.30
N ILE A 185 2.08 -1.78 3.58
CA ILE A 185 2.94 -1.26 4.65
C ILE A 185 4.19 -2.12 4.82
N LEU A 186 4.03 -3.45 4.91
CA LEU A 186 5.15 -4.38 5.06
C LEU A 186 6.09 -4.36 3.85
N LEU A 187 5.57 -4.24 2.62
CA LEU A 187 6.38 -4.08 1.41
C LEU A 187 7.17 -2.75 1.40
N MET A 188 6.56 -1.65 1.86
CA MET A 188 7.25 -0.35 2.00
C MET A 188 8.32 -0.38 3.08
N GLU A 189 8.11 -1.12 4.18
CA GLU A 189 9.08 -1.32 5.25
C GLU A 189 10.25 -2.22 4.81
N GLY A 190 9.98 -3.28 4.04
CA GLY A 190 11.00 -4.11 3.40
C GLY A 190 11.93 -3.29 2.49
N HIS A 191 11.35 -2.51 1.56
CA HIS A 191 12.14 -1.63 0.69
C HIS A 191 12.98 -0.59 1.47
N LEU A 192 12.52 -0.14 2.65
CA LEU A 192 13.28 0.77 3.51
C LEU A 192 14.51 0.07 4.12
N LEU A 193 14.35 -1.18 4.56
CA LEU A 193 15.43 -2.02 5.09
C LEU A 193 16.46 -2.40 4.00
N ASP A 194 16.00 -2.74 2.80
CA ASP A 194 16.88 -3.01 1.66
C ASP A 194 17.73 -1.78 1.30
N ILE A 195 17.10 -0.60 1.24
CA ILE A 195 17.82 0.65 0.95
C ILE A 195 18.90 0.94 2.00
N ASP A 196 18.62 0.78 3.29
CA ASP A 196 19.62 0.90 4.36
C ASP A 196 20.78 -0.11 4.19
N LEU A 197 20.45 -1.39 4.03
CA LEU A 197 21.42 -2.47 3.87
C LEU A 197 22.34 -2.23 2.67
N HIS A 198 21.77 -1.78 1.55
CA HIS A 198 22.50 -1.50 0.32
C HIS A 198 23.27 -0.16 0.37
N LEU A 199 22.79 0.86 1.09
CA LEU A 199 23.56 2.08 1.36
C LEU A 199 24.82 1.79 2.18
N ARG A 200 24.69 1.02 3.28
CA ARG A 200 25.84 0.56 4.08
C ARG A 200 26.85 -0.20 3.23
N ARG A 201 26.38 -1.15 2.39
CA ARG A 201 27.24 -1.90 1.45
C ARG A 201 27.95 -1.01 0.44
N SER A 202 27.29 0.05 -0.04
CA SER A 202 27.84 0.95 -1.08
C SER A 202 28.89 1.93 -0.54
N LEU A 203 28.87 2.25 0.76
CA LEU A 203 29.74 3.26 1.38
C LEU A 203 30.81 2.71 2.34
N ASN A 204 30.66 1.49 2.85
CA ASN A 204 31.58 0.86 3.83
C ASN A 204 32.68 0.01 3.16
N THR A 205 33.27 0.52 2.08
CA THR A 205 34.31 -0.16 1.27
C THR A 205 35.50 0.77 1.03
N MET A 206 36.67 0.20 0.72
CA MET A 206 37.85 0.99 0.30
C MET A 206 37.59 1.73 -1.03
N ASP A 207 36.71 1.20 -1.86
CA ASP A 207 36.19 1.83 -3.07
C ASP A 207 34.65 1.89 -3.01
N PRO A 208 34.06 3.04 -2.63
CA PRO A 208 32.61 3.21 -2.54
C PRO A 208 31.92 3.22 -3.90
N ASP A 209 30.83 2.46 -4.05
CA ASP A 209 29.95 2.59 -5.22
C ASP A 209 29.00 3.79 -4.99
N PHE A 210 29.55 4.97 -5.19
CA PHE A 210 28.83 6.24 -5.09
C PHE A 210 27.61 6.29 -6.02
N ASP A 211 27.68 5.64 -7.19
CA ASP A 211 26.63 5.79 -8.21
C ASP A 211 25.41 4.92 -7.85
N ALA A 212 25.63 3.72 -7.28
CA ALA A 212 24.59 2.96 -6.60
C ALA A 212 24.05 3.70 -5.36
N CYS A 213 24.93 4.29 -4.54
CA CYS A 213 24.53 5.08 -3.37
C CYS A 213 23.62 6.27 -3.74
N PHE A 214 23.94 7.00 -4.81
CA PHE A 214 23.13 8.13 -5.26
C PHE A 214 21.72 7.71 -5.69
N LEU A 215 21.59 6.58 -6.39
CA LEU A 215 20.29 6.00 -6.73
C LEU A 215 19.53 5.60 -5.47
N LEU A 216 20.14 4.82 -4.57
CA LEU A 216 19.52 4.38 -3.31
C LEU A 216 18.99 5.56 -2.48
N PHE A 217 19.72 6.67 -2.42
CA PHE A 217 19.23 7.91 -1.82
C PHE A 217 18.02 8.53 -2.54
N ASP A 218 18.01 8.56 -3.88
CA ASP A 218 16.84 9.05 -4.62
C ASP A 218 15.62 8.15 -4.38
N HIS A 219 15.81 6.84 -4.23
CA HIS A 219 14.72 5.93 -3.85
C HIS A 219 14.27 6.15 -2.41
N LEU A 220 15.18 6.34 -1.45
CA LEU A 220 14.86 6.71 -0.07
C LEU A 220 14.02 8.00 0.00
N ILE A 221 14.39 9.00 -0.82
CA ILE A 221 13.69 10.29 -0.90
C ILE A 221 12.32 10.15 -1.60
N ASN A 222 12.14 9.21 -2.55
CA ASN A 222 10.87 8.98 -3.25
C ASN A 222 9.93 7.94 -2.60
N LEU A 223 10.41 7.08 -1.68
CA LEU A 223 9.61 6.01 -1.03
C LEU A 223 8.56 6.59 -0.06
N PRO A 224 7.25 6.24 -0.12
CA PRO A 224 6.25 6.72 0.83
C PRO A 224 6.41 6.10 2.24
N ILE A 225 7.37 6.60 3.01
CA ILE A 225 7.74 6.13 4.35
C ILE A 225 6.77 6.67 5.40
N MET A 226 6.30 5.81 6.30
CA MET A 226 5.46 6.18 7.44
C MET A 226 6.28 6.38 8.72
N ALA A 227 5.74 7.17 9.67
CA ALA A 227 6.44 7.47 10.93
C ALA A 227 6.72 6.22 11.79
N ILE A 228 5.85 5.21 11.74
CA ILE A 228 5.99 3.95 12.48
C ILE A 228 7.20 3.13 12.00
N MET A 229 7.42 3.03 10.68
CA MET A 229 8.55 2.31 10.08
C MET A 229 9.89 2.85 10.59
N LEU A 230 10.04 4.18 10.62
CA LEU A 230 11.24 4.83 11.14
C LEU A 230 11.43 4.59 12.64
N LYS A 231 10.35 4.49 13.43
CA LYS A 231 10.43 4.18 14.87
C LYS A 231 10.71 2.71 15.18
N LYS A 232 10.27 1.78 14.31
CA LYS A 232 10.65 0.36 14.34
C LYS A 232 12.14 0.20 13.99
N HIS A 233 12.64 0.99 13.04
CA HIS A 233 14.03 0.95 12.55
C HIS A 233 14.83 2.25 12.81
N PRO A 234 15.00 2.67 14.08
CA PRO A 234 15.60 3.98 14.41
C PRO A 234 17.09 4.06 14.06
N HIS A 235 17.73 2.91 13.87
CA HIS A 235 19.10 2.80 13.40
C HIS A 235 19.28 3.36 11.97
N ILE A 236 18.23 3.32 11.12
CA ILE A 236 18.29 3.88 9.76
C ILE A 236 18.40 5.41 9.84
N VAL A 237 17.58 6.04 10.69
CA VAL A 237 17.63 7.50 10.91
C VAL A 237 18.99 7.92 11.46
N ALA A 238 19.56 7.15 12.41
CA ALA A 238 20.89 7.42 12.95
C ALA A 238 22.00 7.29 11.89
N TYR A 239 21.95 6.27 11.03
CA TYR A 239 22.94 6.09 9.97
C TYR A 239 22.84 7.18 8.89
N ILE A 240 21.63 7.59 8.49
CA ILE A 240 21.43 8.69 7.55
C ILE A 240 21.89 10.04 8.15
N ASP A 241 21.75 10.25 9.47
CA ASP A 241 22.30 11.44 10.15
C ASP A 241 23.85 11.43 10.17
N GLU A 242 24.49 10.27 10.38
CA GLU A 242 25.95 10.10 10.27
C GLU A 242 26.46 10.46 8.86
N LEU A 243 25.75 10.06 7.81
CA LEU A 243 26.13 10.32 6.42
C LEU A 243 26.13 11.83 6.03
N ARG A 244 25.53 12.71 6.84
CA ARG A 244 25.64 14.18 6.67
C ARG A 244 27.08 14.67 6.86
N CYS A 245 27.86 13.93 7.63
CA CYS A 245 29.28 14.18 7.88
C CYS A 245 30.21 13.26 7.07
N TYR A 246 29.68 12.48 6.10
CA TYR A 246 30.43 11.43 5.40
C TYR A 246 31.76 11.93 4.79
N VAL A 247 32.83 11.17 5.00
CA VAL A 247 34.14 11.37 4.37
C VAL A 247 34.57 10.03 3.78
N SER A 248 34.72 9.96 2.46
CA SER A 248 35.25 8.76 1.81
C SER A 248 36.68 8.47 2.26
N SER A 249 37.00 7.18 2.43
CA SER A 249 38.36 6.72 2.67
C SER A 249 39.33 7.20 1.59
N ILE A 250 40.44 7.81 2.01
CA ILE A 250 41.55 8.25 1.16
C ILE A 250 42.76 7.38 1.47
N TYR A 251 43.37 6.79 0.45
CA TYR A 251 44.59 6.00 0.52
C TYR A 251 45.72 6.59 -0.35
N PRO A 252 47.00 6.29 -0.08
CA PRO A 252 48.15 6.95 -0.73
C PRO A 252 48.26 6.80 -2.25
N GLU A 253 47.62 5.77 -2.81
CA GLU A 253 47.72 5.39 -4.23
C GLU A 253 46.79 6.18 -5.17
N LEU A 254 45.89 7.02 -4.63
CA LEU A 254 44.98 7.87 -5.43
C LEU A 254 45.73 8.97 -6.19
N THR A 255 45.41 9.15 -7.47
CA THR A 255 45.86 10.34 -8.23
C THR A 255 45.12 11.60 -7.77
N SER A 256 45.66 12.77 -8.12
CA SER A 256 45.04 14.07 -7.77
C SER A 256 43.63 14.25 -8.33
N ASP A 257 43.32 13.65 -9.48
CA ASP A 257 42.01 13.77 -10.12
C ASP A 257 41.00 12.81 -9.49
N GLU A 258 41.39 11.57 -9.16
CA GLU A 258 40.54 10.60 -8.45
C GLU A 258 40.27 11.06 -7.01
N LEU A 259 41.27 11.62 -6.31
CA LEU A 259 41.11 12.23 -4.99
C LEU A 259 40.08 13.36 -5.04
N LYS A 260 40.16 14.24 -6.05
CA LYS A 260 39.16 15.29 -6.25
C LYS A 260 37.78 14.70 -6.50
N GLN A 261 37.65 13.72 -7.40
CA GLN A 261 36.37 13.06 -7.69
C GLN A 261 35.76 12.40 -6.44
N ARG A 262 36.56 11.78 -5.55
CA ARG A 262 36.07 11.24 -4.28
C ARG A 262 35.60 12.32 -3.31
N ILE A 263 36.23 13.50 -3.28
CA ILE A 263 35.77 14.65 -2.49
C ILE A 263 34.44 15.18 -3.06
N ASP A 264 34.39 15.47 -4.36
CA ASP A 264 33.21 15.97 -5.08
C ASP A 264 32.02 14.99 -4.91
N LYS A 265 32.23 13.68 -5.07
CA LYS A 265 31.19 12.65 -4.83
C LYS A 265 30.81 12.49 -3.35
N SER A 266 31.73 12.70 -2.40
CA SER A 266 31.41 12.68 -0.97
C SER A 266 30.50 13.84 -0.56
N GLU A 267 30.65 15.02 -1.18
CA GLU A 267 29.75 16.16 -0.94
C GLU A 267 28.31 15.86 -1.40
N ILE A 268 28.15 15.15 -2.53
CA ILE A 268 26.84 14.70 -3.01
C ILE A 268 26.17 13.72 -2.03
N VAL A 269 26.93 12.83 -1.37
CA VAL A 269 26.41 11.96 -0.29
C VAL A 269 25.84 12.80 0.86
N ARG A 270 26.57 13.81 1.32
CA ARG A 270 26.10 14.71 2.40
C ARG A 270 24.84 15.45 2.00
N LEU A 271 24.80 16.03 0.80
CA LEU A 271 23.62 16.74 0.29
C LEU A 271 22.38 15.83 0.19
N LYS A 272 22.53 14.59 -0.29
CA LYS A 272 21.43 13.61 -0.36
C LYS A 272 20.97 13.14 1.03
N SER A 273 21.88 12.97 1.98
CA SER A 273 21.52 12.66 3.37
C SER A 273 20.77 13.81 4.07
N GLU A 274 21.16 15.07 3.85
CA GLU A 274 20.40 16.25 4.30
C GLU A 274 19.00 16.31 3.69
N MET A 275 18.81 15.86 2.44
CA MET A 275 17.48 15.75 1.81
C MET A 275 16.63 14.62 2.43
N ALA A 276 17.23 13.46 2.73
CA ALA A 276 16.54 12.39 3.43
C ALA A 276 16.12 12.80 4.85
N MET A 277 17.00 13.50 5.59
CA MET A 277 16.69 14.05 6.91
C MET A 277 15.66 15.19 6.88
N ALA A 278 15.60 15.97 5.80
CA ALA A 278 14.52 16.93 5.57
C ALA A 278 13.15 16.22 5.59
N LYS A 279 13.02 15.20 4.74
CA LYS A 279 11.83 14.36 4.63
C LYS A 279 11.47 13.65 5.94
N PHE A 280 12.46 13.11 6.68
CA PHE A 280 12.19 12.53 7.98
C PHE A 280 11.65 13.57 8.97
N SER A 281 12.17 14.81 8.96
CA SER A 281 11.64 15.90 9.78
C SER A 281 10.21 16.35 9.36
N GLU A 282 9.88 16.28 8.07
CA GLU A 282 8.54 16.54 7.53
C GLU A 282 7.52 15.48 7.97
N ILE A 283 7.87 14.18 7.91
CA ILE A 283 7.01 13.07 8.38
C ILE A 283 6.58 13.28 9.85
N PHE A 284 7.51 13.72 10.70
CA PHE A 284 7.25 14.00 12.11
C PHE A 284 6.71 15.42 12.39
N HIS A 285 6.46 16.23 11.34
CA HIS A 285 5.92 17.59 11.41
C HIS A 285 6.76 18.54 12.29
N VAL A 286 8.08 18.38 12.28
CA VAL A 286 9.03 19.01 13.22
C VAL A 286 10.16 19.70 12.47
N ASN A 287 10.60 20.86 12.97
CA ASN A 287 11.76 21.56 12.40
C ASN A 287 13.03 20.70 12.52
N ARG A 288 13.77 20.52 11.42
CA ARG A 288 15.01 19.72 11.32
C ARG A 288 15.99 19.93 12.48
N ALA A 289 16.12 21.15 13.00
CA ALA A 289 17.01 21.47 14.13
C ALA A 289 16.67 20.73 15.43
N TYR A 290 15.42 20.32 15.62
CA TYR A 290 14.93 19.58 16.79
C TYR A 290 14.46 18.15 16.46
N PHE A 291 14.61 17.73 15.20
CA PHE A 291 14.08 16.45 14.72
C PHE A 291 14.64 15.26 15.49
N MET A 292 15.98 15.14 15.64
CA MET A 292 16.59 13.99 16.33
C MET A 292 16.16 13.89 17.81
N GLU A 293 16.08 15.02 18.51
CA GLU A 293 15.63 15.04 19.92
C GLU A 293 14.16 14.58 20.05
N LYS A 294 13.29 15.06 19.16
CA LYS A 294 11.89 14.64 19.09
C LYS A 294 11.77 13.17 18.70
N PHE A 295 12.50 12.73 17.68
CA PHE A 295 12.48 11.37 17.17
C PHE A 295 12.86 10.35 18.25
N ILE A 296 13.96 10.57 18.98
CA ILE A 296 14.38 9.70 20.11
C ILE A 296 13.28 9.59 21.17
N ARG A 297 12.57 10.70 21.49
CA ARG A 297 11.44 10.68 22.43
C ARG A 297 10.25 9.85 21.91
N GLU A 298 9.94 9.89 20.61
CA GLU A 298 8.84 9.09 20.05
C GLU A 298 9.21 7.60 19.89
N VAL A 299 10.48 7.28 19.62
CA VAL A 299 11.01 5.89 19.66
C VAL A 299 10.89 5.31 21.07
N GLU A 300 11.27 6.08 22.10
CA GLU A 300 11.18 5.63 23.50
C GLU A 300 9.71 5.44 23.95
N LYS A 301 8.78 6.30 23.50
CA LYS A 301 7.34 6.07 23.71
C LYS A 301 6.86 4.76 23.10
N LEU A 302 7.21 4.51 21.84
CA LEU A 302 6.84 3.26 21.17
C LEU A 302 7.36 2.07 21.97
N ARG A 303 8.66 2.08 22.31
CA ARG A 303 9.32 1.03 23.12
C ARG A 303 8.66 0.80 24.49
N ILE A 304 8.10 1.85 25.12
CA ILE A 304 7.36 1.74 26.38
C ILE A 304 5.97 1.13 26.15
N ARG A 305 5.23 1.56 25.11
CA ARG A 305 3.91 1.01 24.79
C ARG A 305 3.96 -0.44 24.31
N THR A 306 4.97 -0.80 23.53
CA THR A 306 5.13 -2.15 22.95
C THR A 306 5.87 -3.12 23.86
N CYS A 307 6.19 -2.75 25.11
CA CYS A 307 7.05 -3.57 25.98
C CYS A 307 6.41 -4.89 26.45
N THR A 308 5.12 -5.10 26.17
CA THR A 308 4.37 -6.34 26.43
C THR A 308 4.08 -7.17 25.17
N LEU A 309 4.39 -6.67 23.98
CA LEU A 309 4.17 -7.39 22.72
C LEU A 309 5.29 -8.41 22.48
N SER A 310 4.96 -9.48 21.76
CA SER A 310 5.95 -10.34 21.11
C SER A 310 6.66 -9.62 19.96
N GLU A 311 7.78 -10.20 19.50
CA GLU A 311 8.52 -9.68 18.35
C GLU A 311 7.69 -9.70 17.06
N GLU A 312 6.84 -10.73 16.88
CA GLU A 312 5.93 -10.84 15.73
C GLU A 312 4.85 -9.75 15.76
N GLU A 313 4.14 -9.59 16.88
CA GLU A 313 3.15 -8.51 17.06
C GLU A 313 3.77 -7.12 16.86
N PHE A 314 5.02 -6.91 17.29
CA PHE A 314 5.75 -5.66 17.06
C PHE A 314 6.05 -5.40 15.58
N TYR A 315 6.43 -6.43 14.80
CA TYR A 315 6.67 -6.27 13.36
C TYR A 315 5.37 -6.08 12.57
N PHE A 316 4.23 -6.61 13.02
CA PHE A 316 2.93 -6.36 12.40
C PHE A 316 2.30 -4.99 12.72
N LEU A 317 2.92 -4.16 13.57
CA LEU A 317 2.44 -2.78 13.81
C LEU A 317 2.45 -1.93 12.54
N SER A 318 1.25 -1.62 12.05
CA SER A 318 0.92 -0.68 10.98
C SER A 318 0.80 0.77 11.45
N GLU A 319 0.46 0.98 12.73
CA GLU A 319 0.21 2.28 13.35
C GLU A 319 0.90 2.40 14.74
N ASP A 320 0.75 3.54 15.39
CA ASP A 320 1.14 3.70 16.79
C ASP A 320 0.09 3.09 17.72
N PRO A 321 0.45 2.18 18.66
CA PRO A 321 -0.44 1.81 19.76
C PRO A 321 -0.72 3.04 20.65
N GLU A 322 -1.87 3.05 21.34
CA GLU A 322 -2.35 4.16 22.19
C GLU A 322 -1.63 4.32 23.55
#